data_AF-A0AAU4K4P0-F1
#
_entry.id   AF-A0AAU4K4P0-F1
#
_cell.length_a   1.000
_cell.length_b   1.000
_cell.length_c   1.000
_cell.angle_alpha   90.00
_cell.angle_beta   90.00
_cell.angle_gamma   90.00
#
_symmetry.space_group_name_H-M   'P 1'
#
loop_
_entity.id
_entity.type
_entity.pdbx_description
1 polymer ?
#
loop_
_entity_poly.entity_id
_entity_poly.type
_entity_poly.pdbx_seq_one_letter_code
_entity_poly.pdbx_strand_id
1 'polypeptide(L)'
;MTTTKTKRIELRAEEEIFDRIQRAASVVHEPASEFVRKAAAERANEILRQDLITVMEADQFDSLMASLDDAGAAPGLAAAARKPAVFKRR
;
A
#
# COMPACT_ATOMS: atom_id res chain seq x y z
N MET A 1 2.39 22.89 -13.65
CA MET A 1 3.48 22.25 -14.43
C MET A 1 3.06 20.83 -14.75
N THR A 2 2.85 20.49 -16.02
CA THR A 2 2.51 19.13 -16.45
C THR A 2 3.74 18.23 -16.32
N THR A 3 3.66 17.20 -15.49
CA THR A 3 4.71 16.20 -15.31
C THR A 3 4.81 15.31 -16.55
N THR A 4 5.91 15.44 -17.30
CA THR A 4 6.19 14.61 -18.48
C THR A 4 6.45 13.15 -18.06
N LYS A 5 5.76 12.21 -18.71
CA LYS A 5 5.93 10.76 -18.49
C LYS A 5 7.25 10.29 -19.13
N THR A 6 8.32 10.10 -18.34
CA THR A 6 9.67 9.78 -18.86
C THR A 6 10.05 8.30 -18.79
N LYS A 7 9.37 7.50 -17.97
CA LYS A 7 9.65 6.06 -17.80
C LYS A 7 8.71 5.22 -18.67
N ARG A 8 9.24 4.15 -19.29
CA ARG A 8 8.48 3.24 -20.16
C ARG A 8 8.22 1.92 -19.44
N ILE A 9 7.03 1.36 -19.67
CA ILE A 9 6.64 0.00 -19.27
C ILE A 9 6.32 -0.75 -20.56
N GLU A 10 7.01 -1.86 -20.80
CA GLU A 10 6.78 -2.73 -21.97
C GLU A 10 6.15 -4.04 -21.49
N LEU A 11 5.07 -4.45 -22.13
CA LEU A 11 4.28 -5.62 -21.75
C LEU A 11 4.08 -6.52 -22.96
N ARG A 12 4.21 -7.83 -22.74
CA ARG A 12 3.78 -8.86 -23.69
C ARG A 12 2.56 -9.55 -23.11
N ALA A 13 1.58 -9.83 -23.96
CA ALA A 13 0.36 -10.52 -23.60
C ALA A 13 0.01 -11.54 -24.68
N GLU A 14 -0.72 -12.56 -24.29
CA GLU A 14 -1.38 -13.47 -25.22
C GLU A 14 -2.44 -12.70 -26.02
N GLU A 15 -2.71 -13.15 -27.25
CA GLU A 15 -3.63 -12.49 -28.19
C GLU A 15 -5.01 -12.27 -27.58
N GLU A 16 -5.58 -13.31 -26.94
CA GLU A 16 -6.90 -13.22 -26.30
C GLU A 16 -6.97 -12.13 -25.22
N ILE A 17 -5.91 -12.02 -24.40
CA ILE A 17 -5.82 -11.02 -23.34
C ILE A 17 -5.71 -9.62 -23.95
N PHE A 18 -4.90 -9.46 -24.99
CA PHE A 18 -4.73 -8.20 -25.70
C PHE A 18 -6.05 -7.71 -26.31
N ASP A 19 -6.79 -8.59 -26.99
CA ASP A 19 -8.09 -8.27 -27.58
C ASP A 19 -9.15 -7.91 -26.53
N ARG A 20 -9.11 -8.59 -25.37
CA ARG A 20 -9.98 -8.25 -24.25
C ARG A 20 -9.68 -6.86 -23.70
N ILE A 21 -8.40 -6.51 -23.54
CA ILE A 21 -7.96 -5.17 -23.11
C ILE A 21 -8.39 -4.11 -24.12
N GLN A 22 -8.19 -4.34 -25.42
CA GLN A 22 -8.60 -3.38 -26.46
C GLN A 22 -10.11 -3.11 -26.44
N ARG A 23 -10.92 -4.16 -26.32
CA ARG A 23 -12.37 -4.04 -26.23
C ARG A 23 -12.78 -3.24 -24.98
N ALA A 24 -12.21 -3.57 -23.82
CA ALA A 24 -12.50 -2.85 -22.58
C ALA A 24 -12.14 -1.37 -22.67
N ALA A 25 -10.96 -1.03 -23.19
CA ALA A 25 -10.51 0.34 -23.39
C ALA A 25 -11.45 1.12 -24.34
N SER A 26 -11.95 0.44 -25.38
CA SER A 26 -12.91 1.03 -26.33
C SER A 26 -14.26 1.33 -25.69
N VAL A 27 -14.76 0.46 -24.80
CA VAL A 27 -16.02 0.66 -24.04
C VAL A 27 -15.94 1.90 -23.15
N VAL A 28 -14.78 2.17 -22.56
CA VAL A 28 -14.57 3.36 -21.70
C VAL A 28 -14.00 4.56 -22.46
N HIS A 29 -13.94 4.47 -23.80
CA HIS A 29 -13.47 5.54 -24.69
C HIS A 29 -12.06 6.06 -24.38
N GLU A 30 -11.12 5.16 -24.07
CA GLU A 30 -9.73 5.55 -23.83
C GLU A 30 -8.73 4.70 -24.63
N PRO A 31 -7.52 5.22 -24.91
CA PRO A 31 -6.48 4.42 -25.54
C PRO A 31 -6.10 3.22 -24.64
N ALA A 32 -5.86 2.06 -25.25
CA ALA A 32 -5.50 0.84 -24.51
C ALA A 32 -4.29 1.01 -23.58
N SER A 33 -3.32 1.84 -23.96
CA SER A 33 -2.16 2.16 -23.11
C SER A 33 -2.53 2.95 -21.85
N GLU A 34 -3.53 3.83 -21.93
CA GLU A 34 -4.03 4.59 -20.78
C GLU A 34 -4.90 3.70 -19.89
N PHE A 35 -5.74 2.84 -20.48
CA PHE A 35 -6.50 1.82 -19.75
C PHE A 35 -5.60 0.93 -18.90
N VAL A 36 -4.56 0.34 -19.52
CA VAL A 36 -3.59 -0.51 -18.81
C VAL A 36 -2.84 0.28 -17.73
N ARG A 37 -2.43 1.52 -18.02
CA ARG A 37 -1.75 2.37 -17.04
C ARG A 37 -2.63 2.64 -15.81
N LYS A 38 -3.90 2.96 -16.01
CA LYS A 38 -4.85 3.22 -14.91
C LYS A 38 -5.10 1.95 -14.10
N ALA A 39 -5.39 0.84 -14.75
CA ALA A 39 -5.61 -0.44 -14.08
C ALA A 39 -4.40 -0.86 -13.24
N ALA A 40 -3.18 -0.72 -13.78
CA ALA A 40 -1.96 -1.00 -13.04
C ALA A 40 -1.75 -0.06 -11.84
N ALA A 41 -2.03 1.24 -12.00
CA ALA A 41 -1.91 2.21 -10.92
C ALA A 41 -2.95 1.97 -9.81
N GLU A 42 -4.18 1.64 -10.18
CA GLU A 42 -5.25 1.31 -9.24
C GLU A 42 -4.88 0.07 -8.40
N ARG A 43 -4.44 -1.00 -9.07
CA ARG A 43 -4.02 -2.22 -8.37
C ARG A 43 -2.80 -1.97 -7.47
N ALA A 44 -1.83 -1.18 -7.92
CA ALA A 44 -0.69 -0.81 -7.10
C ALA A 44 -1.12 -0.05 -5.84
N ASN A 45 -2.02 0.92 -5.98
CA ASN A 45 -2.55 1.67 -4.85
C ASN A 45 -3.33 0.79 -3.87
N GLU A 46 -4.10 -0.17 -4.37
CA GLU A 46 -4.82 -1.13 -3.54
C GLU A 46 -3.86 -1.96 -2.68
N ILE A 47 -2.82 -2.53 -3.29
CA ILE A 47 -1.80 -3.34 -2.61
C ILE A 47 -1.03 -2.49 -1.58
N LEU A 48 -0.57 -1.30 -1.97
CA LEU A 48 0.17 -0.43 -1.07
C LEU A 48 -0.69 0.06 0.10
N ARG A 49 -2.00 0.19 -0.08
CA ARG A 49 -2.91 0.51 1.02
C ARG A 49 -3.07 -0.65 1.99
N GLN A 50 -3.13 -1.90 1.50
CA GLN A 50 -3.22 -3.08 2.36
C GLN A 50 -2.01 -3.20 3.30
N ASP A 51 -0.82 -2.83 2.83
CA ASP A 51 0.40 -2.82 3.65
C ASP A 51 0.33 -1.83 4.84
N LEU A 52 -0.51 -0.81 4.75
CA LEU A 52 -0.71 0.19 5.81
C LEU A 52 -1.86 -0.17 6.77
N ILE A 53 -2.57 -1.27 6.54
CA ILE A 53 -3.73 -1.68 7.36
C ILE A 53 -3.30 -2.83 8.26
N THR A 54 -3.37 -2.62 9.58
CA THR A 54 -3.29 -3.71 10.54
C THR A 54 -4.69 -4.28 10.77
N VAL A 55 -4.90 -5.54 10.37
CA VAL A 55 -6.14 -6.28 10.66
C VAL A 55 -5.96 -6.99 11.99
N MET A 56 -6.93 -6.83 12.89
CA MET A 56 -6.98 -7.50 14.19
C MET A 56 -8.42 -7.84 14.56
N GLU A 57 -8.61 -8.82 15.44
CA GLU A 57 -9.93 -9.18 15.95
C GLU A 57 -10.56 -8.01 16.74
N ALA A 58 -11.89 -7.96 16.79
CA ALA A 58 -12.61 -6.83 17.38
C ALA A 58 -12.27 -6.63 18.87
N ASP A 59 -12.14 -7.71 19.62
CA ASP A 59 -11.74 -7.69 21.04
C ASP A 59 -10.32 -7.14 21.25
N GLN A 60 -9.40 -7.48 20.34
CA GLN A 60 -8.06 -6.93 20.32
C GLN A 60 -8.06 -5.44 19.98
N PHE A 61 -8.89 -5.01 19.03
CA PHE A 61 -9.06 -3.59 18.71
C PHE A 61 -9.60 -2.81 19.90
N ASP A 62 -10.64 -3.31 20.56
CA ASP A 62 -11.23 -2.66 21.73
C ASP A 62 -10.21 -2.54 22.87
N SER A 63 -9.42 -3.61 23.09
CA SER A 63 -8.33 -3.61 24.07
C SER A 63 -7.25 -2.58 23.73
N LEU A 64 -6.87 -2.47 22.45
CA LEU A 64 -5.92 -1.47 21.97
C LEU A 64 -6.46 -0.06 22.20
N MET A 65 -7.72 0.20 21.82
CA MET A 65 -8.35 1.51 21.98
C MET A 65 -8.43 1.93 23.44
N ALA A 66 -8.85 1.03 24.34
CA ALA A 66 -8.89 1.30 25.77
C ALA A 66 -7.49 1.61 26.36
N SER A 67 -6.43 0.98 25.83
CA SER A 67 -5.05 1.24 26.27
C SER A 67 -4.51 2.63 25.89
N LEU A 68 -5.19 3.36 24.99
CA LEU A 68 -4.80 4.72 24.64
C LEU A 68 -5.21 5.74 25.70
N ASP A 69 -6.24 5.44 26.50
CA ASP A 69 -6.73 6.32 27.56
C ASP A 69 -5.94 6.16 28.87
N ASP A 70 -5.41 4.96 29.14
CA ASP A 70 -4.54 4.69 30.29
C ASP A 70 -3.29 3.92 29.85
N ALA A 71 -2.15 4.61 29.90
CA ALA A 71 -0.85 4.00 29.74
C ALA A 71 -0.50 3.16 30.98
N GLY A 72 -1.01 1.93 31.02
CA GLY A 72 -0.72 0.98 32.09
C GLY A 72 0.79 0.80 32.36
N ALA A 73 1.13 0.28 33.54
CA ALA A 73 2.53 0.15 33.95
C ALA A 73 3.31 -0.86 33.07
N ALA A 74 4.40 -0.39 32.44
CA ALA A 74 5.30 -1.22 31.64
C ALA A 74 6.73 -1.28 32.24
N PRO A 75 6.94 -1.96 33.39
CA PRO A 75 8.21 -1.95 34.11
C PRO A 75 9.38 -2.54 33.30
N GLY A 76 9.12 -3.56 32.48
CA GLY A 76 10.12 -4.14 31.57
C GLY A 76 10.60 -3.14 30.52
N LEU A 77 9.67 -2.36 29.94
CA LEU A 77 9.98 -1.30 28.98
C LEU A 77 10.76 -0.17 29.66
N ALA A 78 10.36 0.23 30.87
CA ALA A 78 11.08 1.23 31.66
C ALA A 78 12.52 0.82 31.99
N ALA A 79 12.74 -0.46 32.34
CA ALA A 79 14.08 -0.99 32.57
C ALA A 79 14.90 -1.06 31.27
N ALA A 80 14.29 -1.42 30.14
CA ALA A 80 14.94 -1.47 28.84
C ALA A 80 15.35 -0.07 28.34
N ALA A 81 14.50 0.94 28.50
CA ALA A 81 14.77 2.32 28.10
C ALA A 81 15.97 2.95 28.84
N ARG A 82 16.30 2.46 30.04
CA ARG A 82 17.48 2.89 30.82
C ARG A 82 18.79 2.26 30.35
N LYS A 83 18.74 1.22 29.51
CA LYS A 83 19.96 0.58 29.01
C LYS A 83 20.67 1.54 28.04
N PRO A 84 22.01 1.61 28.07
CA PRO A 84 22.76 2.48 27.17
C PRO A 84 22.50 2.09 25.71
N ALA A 85 22.30 3.10 24.85
CA ALA A 85 22.07 2.89 23.43
C ALA A 85 23.29 2.20 22.79
N VAL A 86 23.06 1.00 22.25
CA VAL A 86 24.09 0.21 21.55
C VAL A 86 24.38 0.79 20.16
N PHE A 87 23.40 1.50 19.57
CA PHE A 87 23.52 2.14 18.27
C PHE A 87 23.58 3.68 18.42
N LYS A 88 24.66 4.29 17.91
CA LYS A 88 24.75 5.74 17.78
C LYS A 88 24.15 6.17 16.44
N ARG A 89 23.17 7.08 16.47
CA ARG A 89 22.64 7.74 15.26
C ARG A 89 23.76 8.59 14.65
N ARG A 90 24.12 8.34 13.39
CA ARG A 90 25.09 9.14 12.63
C ARG A 90 24.52 10.51 12.28
#